data_AF-A0A942HXS3-F1
#
_entry.id   AF-A0A942HXS3-F1
#
_cell.length_a   1.000
_cell.length_b   1.000
_cell.length_c   1.000
_cell.angle_alpha   90.00
_cell.angle_beta   90.00
_cell.angle_gamma   90.00
#
_symmetry.space_group_name_H-M   'P 1'
#
loop_
_entity.id
_entity.type
_entity.pdbx_description
1 polymer ?
#
loop_
_entity_poly.entity_id
_entity_poly.type
_entity_poly.pdbx_seq_one_letter_code
_entity_poly.pdbx_strand_id
1 'polypeptide(L)' 'MNTYVLSLASVVLFCLCAHQFMKAVLIQIPVFNNTNYTKSALRVAKAYKILSWGIMTGCFLVALVISFYQVFSEI' A
#
# COMPACT_ATOMS: atom_id res chain seq x y z
N MET A 1 1.34 14.06 24.84
CA MET A 1 2.58 13.88 24.04
C MET A 1 2.58 12.59 23.22
N ASN A 2 2.20 11.42 23.77
CA ASN A 2 2.16 10.16 23.00
C ASN A 2 1.19 10.15 21.81
N THR A 3 0.01 10.78 21.93
CA THR A 3 -1.01 10.77 20.87
C THR A 3 -0.58 11.52 19.60
N TYR A 4 0.12 12.65 19.73
CA TYR A 4 0.64 13.42 18.59
C TYR A 4 1.75 12.69 17.84
N VAL A 5 2.57 11.90 18.54
CA VAL A 5 3.63 11.10 17.91
C VAL A 5 3.01 9.91 17.15
N LEU A 6 2.00 9.26 17.72
CA LEU A 6 1.27 8.19 17.03
C LEU A 6 0.54 8.69 15.78
N SER A 7 -0.08 9.88 15.83
CA SER A 7 -0.75 10.45 14.66
C SER A 7 0.22 10.87 13.56
N LEU A 8 1.39 11.40 13.91
CA LEU A 8 2.45 11.68 12.93
C LEU A 8 3.00 10.39 12.31
N ALA A 9 3.24 9.36 13.14
CA ALA A 9 3.72 8.07 12.66
C ALA A 9 2.72 7.38 11.72
N SER A 10 1.41 7.42 12.01
CA SER A 10 0.40 6.81 11.15
C SER A 10 0.30 7.50 9.78
N VAL A 11 0.43 8.83 9.72
CA VAL A 11 0.45 9.59 8.46
C VAL A 11 1.71 9.27 7.64
N VAL A 12 2.88 9.22 8.27
CA VAL A 12 4.14 8.86 7.60
C VAL A 12 4.09 7.43 7.06
N LEU A 13 3.62 6.48 7.87
CA LEU A 13 3.45 5.07 7.45
C LEU A 13 2.45 4.92 6.31
N PHE A 14 1.35 5.69 6.32
CA PHE A 14 0.39 5.72 5.23
C PHE A 14 1.01 6.26 3.94
N CYS A 15 1.76 7.36 4.03
CA CYS A 15 2.44 7.95 2.88
C CYS A 15 3.48 6.99 2.28
N LEU A 16 4.26 6.31 3.13
CA LEU A 16 5.21 5.29 2.69
C LEU A 16 4.51 4.09 2.03
N CYS A 17 3.39 3.62 2.57
CA CYS A 17 2.60 2.55 1.95
C CYS A 17 2.03 2.97 0.59
N ALA A 18 1.50 4.18 0.47
CA ALA A 18 1.01 4.73 -0.80
C ALA A 18 2.14 4.86 -1.83
N HIS A 19 3.32 5.29 -1.41
CA HIS A 19 4.51 5.36 -2.26
C HIS A 19 4.97 3.96 -2.71
N GLN A 20 4.98 2.96 -1.82
CA GLN A 20 5.30 1.58 -2.19
C GLN A 20 4.26 0.96 -3.14
N PHE A 21 2.98 1.27 -2.94
CA PHE A 21 1.91 0.86 -3.86
C PHE A 21 2.11 1.47 -5.25
N MET A 22 2.32 2.79 -5.35
CA MET A 22 2.61 3.45 -6.62
C MET A 22 3.87 2.87 -7.28
N LYS A 23 4.93 2.62 -6.51
CA LYS A 23 6.14 1.98 -7.00
C LYS A 23 5.89 0.55 -7.51
N ALA A 24 5.06 -0.24 -6.83
CA ALA A 24 4.69 -1.59 -7.25
C ALA A 24 3.84 -1.59 -8.55
N VAL A 25 2.99 -0.58 -8.73
CA VAL A 25 2.19 -0.39 -9.95
C VAL A 25 3.08 0.04 -11.12
N LEU A 26 3.93 1.05 -10.89
CA LEU A 26 4.76 1.70 -11.92
C LEU A 26 5.99 0.89 -12.32
N ILE A 27 6.53 0.03 -11.45
CA ILE A 27 7.67 -0.83 -11.80
C ILE A 27 7.28 -1.75 -12.95
N GLN A 28 7.94 -1.57 -14.09
CA GLN A 28 7.79 -2.44 -15.24
C GLN A 28 8.34 -3.82 -14.94
N ILE A 29 7.74 -4.85 -15.55
CA ILE A 29 8.19 -6.23 -15.39
C ILE A 29 9.56 -6.32 -16.08
N PRO A 30 10.65 -6.66 -15.36
CA PRO A 30 11.94 -6.84 -15.99
C PRO A 30 11.84 -8.00 -16.97
N VAL A 31 12.12 -7.74 -18.24
CA VAL A 31 12.10 -8.75 -19.32
C VAL A 31 13.42 -9.53 -19.26
N PHE A 32 13.65 -10.24 -18.16
CA PHE A 32 14.77 -11.18 -18.06
C PHE A 32 14.29 -12.55 -18.55
N ASN A 33 14.85 -12.95 -19.70
CA ASN A 33 14.64 -14.19 -20.43
C ASN A 33 13.36 -14.27 -21.32
N ASN A 34 13.55 -14.72 -22.56
CA ASN A 34 12.55 -14.65 -23.63
C ASN A 34 11.53 -15.82 -23.63
N THR A 35 11.61 -16.71 -22.64
CA THR A 35 10.72 -17.86 -22.48
C THR A 35 9.31 -17.42 -22.10
N ASN A 36 8.32 -17.83 -22.90
CA ASN A 36 6.90 -17.46 -22.71
C ASN A 36 6.36 -17.81 -21.31
N TYR A 37 6.85 -18.90 -20.71
CA TYR A 37 6.45 -19.33 -19.36
C TYR A 37 6.86 -18.32 -18.27
N THR A 38 8.07 -17.79 -18.36
CA THR A 38 8.64 -16.84 -17.40
C THR A 38 7.89 -15.50 -17.45
N LYS A 39 7.49 -15.06 -18.65
CA LYS A 39 6.69 -13.83 -18.84
C LYS A 39 5.32 -13.93 -18.16
N SER A 40 4.64 -15.07 -18.27
CA SER A 40 3.34 -15.29 -17.61
C SER A 40 3.47 -15.34 -16.09
N ALA A 41 4.46 -16.05 -15.55
CA ALA A 41 4.72 -16.11 -14.11
C ALA A 41 5.05 -14.72 -13.52
N LEU A 42 5.87 -13.91 -14.22
CA LEU A 42 6.21 -12.55 -13.82
C LEU A 42 5.01 -11.60 -13.81
N ARG A 43 4.05 -11.74 -14.75
CA ARG A 43 2.79 -10.97 -14.75
C ARG A 43 1.91 -11.31 -13.57
N VAL A 44 1.76 -12.59 -13.26
CA VAL A 44 0.99 -13.06 -12.10
C VAL A 44 1.64 -12.57 -10.81
N ALA A 45 2.97 -12.68 -10.67
CA ALA A 45 3.69 -12.17 -9.52
C ALA A 45 3.51 -10.65 -9.33
N LYS A 46 3.53 -9.87 -10.42
CA LYS A 46 3.24 -8.43 -10.38
C LYS A 46 1.79 -8.15 -9.95
N ALA A 47 0.82 -8.89 -10.50
CA ALA A 47 -0.59 -8.73 -10.14
C ALA A 47 -0.82 -9.02 -8.65
N TYR A 48 -0.27 -10.13 -8.12
CA TYR A 48 -0.35 -10.45 -6.69
C TYR A 48 0.30 -9.39 -5.82
N LYS A 49 1.45 -8.85 -6.23
CA LYS A 49 2.13 -7.77 -5.50
C LYS A 49 1.27 -6.50 -5.47
N ILE A 50 0.66 -6.11 -6.57
CA ILE A 50 -0.25 -4.94 -6.62
C ILE A 50 -1.46 -5.19 -5.72
N LEU A 51 -2.05 -6.38 -5.79
CA LEU A 51 -3.24 -6.74 -4.99
C LEU A 51 -2.91 -6.74 -3.49
N SER A 52 -1.79 -7.32 -3.07
CA SER A 52 -1.36 -7.34 -1.67
C SER A 52 -1.10 -5.93 -1.12
N TRP A 53 -0.39 -5.09 -1.88
CA TRP A 53 -0.14 -3.71 -1.47
C TRP A 53 -1.43 -2.88 -1.47
N GLY A 54 -2.34 -3.12 -2.42
CA GLY A 54 -3.65 -2.49 -2.49
C GLY A 54 -4.51 -2.78 -1.26
N ILE A 55 -4.61 -4.04 -0.85
CA ILE A 55 -5.32 -4.45 0.37
C ILE A 55 -4.71 -3.77 1.60
N MET A 56 -3.37 -3.77 1.71
CA MET A 56 -2.68 -3.17 2.85
C MET A 56 -2.91 -1.64 2.94
N THR A 57 -2.81 -0.93 1.80
CA THR A 57 -3.14 0.51 1.75
C THR A 57 -4.62 0.78 2.04
N GLY A 58 -5.52 -0.07 1.56
CA GLY A 58 -6.96 0.06 1.80
C GLY A 58 -7.31 -0.11 3.27
N CYS A 59 -6.73 -1.12 3.93
CA CYS A 59 -6.94 -1.36 5.36
C CYS A 59 -6.43 -0.18 6.21
N PHE A 60 -5.25 0.37 5.86
CA PHE A 60 -4.73 1.58 6.50
C PHE A 60 -5.62 2.80 6.29
N LEU A 61 -6.21 2.98 5.10
CA LEU A 61 -7.14 4.07 4.81
C LEU A 61 -8.41 3.96 5.66
N VAL A 62 -8.98 2.77 5.77
CA VAL A 62 -10.16 2.51 6.61
C VAL A 62 -9.85 2.79 8.09
N ALA A 63 -8.69 2.33 8.59
CA ALA A 63 -8.26 2.61 9.96
C ALA A 63 -8.11 4.11 10.24
N LEU A 64 -7.59 4.89 9.27
CA LEU A 64 -7.52 6.34 9.36
C LEU A 64 -8.91 6.97 9.41
N VAL A 65 -9.82 6.57 8.52
CA VAL A 65 -11.20 7.10 8.50
C VAL A 65 -11.93 6.83 9.81
N ILE A 66 -11.81 5.63 10.37
CA ILE A 66 -12.39 5.29 11.68
C ILE A 66 -11.77 6.14 12.79
N SER A 67 -10.45 6.32 12.76
CA SER A 67 -9.74 7.14 13.75
C SER A 67 -10.19 8.61 13.70
N PHE A 68 -10.37 9.17 12.50
CA PHE A 68 -10.91 10.52 12.33
C PHE A 68 -12.38 10.60 12.78
N TYR A 69 -13.20 9.62 12.42
CA TYR A 69 -14.60 9.57 12.85
C TYR A 69 -14.72 9.54 14.37
N GLN A 70 -13.89 8.75 15.06
CA GLN A 70 -13.87 8.72 16.52
C GLN A 70 -13.56 10.09 17.11
N VAL A 71 -12.52 10.77 16.60
CA VAL A 71 -12.15 12.11 17.09
C VAL A 71 -13.25 13.14 16.85
N PHE A 72 -13.94 13.10 15.71
CA PHE A 72 -15.02 14.05 15.40
C PHE A 72 -16.37 13.69 16.03
N SER A 73 -16.58 12.43 16.40
CA SER A 73 -17.81 11.95 17.08
C SER A 73 -17.75 12.11 18.60
N GLU A 74 -16.55 12.19 19.19
CA GLU A 74 -16.34 12.46 20.62
C GLU A 74 -16.33 13.97 20.95
N ILE A 75 -16.42 14.85 19.95
CA ILE A 75 -16.60 16.32 20.07
C ILE A 75 -18.08 16.66 19.92
#